data_AF-A0A7Z8VKX5-F1
#
_entry.id   AF-A0A7Z8VKX5-F1
#
_cell.length_a   1.000
_cell.length_b   1.000
_cell.length_c   1.000
_cell.angle_alpha   90.00
_cell.angle_beta   90.00
_cell.angle_gamma   90.00
#
_symmetry.space_group_name_H-M   'P 1'
#
loop_
_entity.id
_entity.type
_entity.pdbx_description
1 polymer ?
#
loop_
_entity_poly.entity_id
_entity_poly.type
_entity_poly.pdbx_seq_one_letter_code
_entity_poly.pdbx_strand_id
1 'polypeptide(L)'
;MSRQRILIIGGVAGGATCAVRIRRLYEHCEIIIFEMGSYVSFANCGLPYFIGDVIVGEEKLLVATPALFENRFNIRVCTDTQVLSIDKENQKITVLDLASKVERVENYDALVLSTGSQSVWPNIDGLDLPGVHVLRTIPDSRKIKAQLDNIHRALVMGAGYLGLELAENLYKRDIQVTVLQSSDQVMPTLDKEMATFVANHLKKHGLELKLS
;
A
#
# COMPACT_ATOMS: atom_id res chain seq x y z
N MET A 1 -14.20 -1.72 36.44
CA MET A 1 -14.49 -2.37 35.15
C MET A 1 -13.16 -2.64 34.47
N SER A 2 -12.94 -3.83 33.92
CA SER A 2 -11.68 -4.14 33.20
C SER A 2 -11.57 -3.25 31.95
N ARG A 3 -10.34 -2.82 31.66
CA ARG A 3 -10.04 -2.03 30.47
C ARG A 3 -10.14 -2.92 29.24
N GLN A 4 -11.14 -2.71 28.38
CA GLN A 4 -11.27 -3.48 27.13
C GLN A 4 -10.02 -3.32 26.26
N ARG A 5 -9.46 -4.43 25.78
CA ARG A 5 -8.27 -4.48 24.93
C ARG A 5 -8.65 -4.81 23.49
N ILE A 6 -8.46 -3.86 22.59
CA ILE A 6 -8.81 -3.96 21.19
C ILE A 6 -7.52 -4.00 20.37
N LEU A 7 -7.32 -5.10 19.64
CA LEU A 7 -6.18 -5.27 18.75
C LEU A 7 -6.61 -5.06 17.30
N ILE A 8 -5.78 -4.38 16.52
CA ILE A 8 -6.04 -4.06 15.12
C ILE A 8 -4.86 -4.58 14.29
N ILE A 9 -5.14 -5.42 13.30
CA ILE A 9 -4.13 -5.98 12.40
C ILE A 9 -4.13 -5.19 11.09
N GLY A 10 -3.04 -4.48 10.82
CA GLY A 10 -2.88 -3.55 9.70
C GLY A 10 -3.19 -2.10 10.10
N GLY A 11 -2.23 -1.20 9.87
CA GLY A 11 -2.23 0.18 10.36
C GLY A 11 -2.31 1.27 9.29
N VAL A 12 -2.70 0.92 8.06
CA VAL A 12 -2.75 1.86 6.92
C VAL A 12 -4.07 2.66 6.91
N ALA A 13 -4.99 2.40 5.99
CA ALA A 13 -6.22 3.19 5.87
C ALA A 13 -7.31 2.75 6.86
N GLY A 14 -7.76 1.49 6.74
CA GLY A 14 -8.87 0.95 7.52
C GLY A 14 -8.56 0.91 9.03
N GLY A 15 -7.44 0.28 9.40
CA GLY A 15 -7.06 0.10 10.80
C GLY A 15 -6.77 1.41 11.53
N ALA A 16 -6.05 2.35 10.91
CA ALA A 16 -5.82 3.68 11.50
C ALA A 16 -7.13 4.44 11.74
N THR A 17 -8.02 4.44 10.74
CA THR A 17 -9.33 5.11 10.83
C THR A 17 -10.18 4.49 11.93
N CYS A 18 -10.21 3.15 12.00
CA CYS A 18 -10.90 2.40 13.02
C CYS A 18 -10.36 2.73 14.43
N ALA A 19 -9.04 2.69 14.61
CA ALA A 19 -8.38 2.95 15.88
C ALA A 19 -8.72 4.35 16.44
N VAL A 20 -8.61 5.38 15.61
CA VAL A 20 -8.93 6.76 16.00
C VAL A 20 -10.42 6.91 16.32
N ARG A 21 -11.30 6.24 15.57
CA ARG A 21 -12.74 6.27 15.84
C ARG A 21 -13.06 5.57 17.16
N ILE A 22 -12.46 4.41 17.44
CA ILE A 22 -12.60 3.69 18.70
C ILE A 22 -12.17 4.57 19.88
N ARG A 23 -11.00 5.23 19.80
CA ARG A 23 -10.56 6.13 20.88
C ARG A 23 -11.58 7.22 21.19
N ARG A 24 -12.22 7.81 20.18
CA ARG A 24 -13.25 8.86 20.36
C ARG A 24 -14.55 8.35 20.98
N LEU A 25 -14.87 7.07 20.81
CA LEU A 25 -16.10 6.45 21.31
C LEU A 25 -15.91 5.78 22.67
N TYR A 26 -14.71 5.25 22.93
CA TYR A 26 -14.38 4.46 24.10
C TYR A 26 -13.05 4.93 24.68
N GLU A 27 -13.07 6.01 25.45
CA GLU A 27 -11.86 6.67 25.95
C GLU A 27 -11.00 5.77 26.85
N HIS A 28 -11.60 4.81 27.54
CA HIS A 28 -10.88 3.96 28.47
C HIS A 28 -10.25 2.72 27.84
N CYS A 29 -10.61 2.30 26.62
CA CYS A 29 -10.06 1.07 26.04
C CYS A 29 -8.54 1.17 25.79
N GLU A 30 -7.87 0.02 25.82
CA GLU A 30 -6.51 -0.17 25.31
C GLU A 30 -6.61 -0.51 23.83
N ILE A 31 -5.87 0.21 22.99
CA ILE A 31 -5.89 0.03 21.54
C ILE A 31 -4.45 -0.18 21.09
N ILE A 32 -4.21 -1.31 20.41
CA ILE A 32 -2.90 -1.63 19.84
C ILE A 32 -3.07 -1.95 18.36
N ILE A 33 -2.32 -1.24 17.52
CA ILE A 33 -2.21 -1.53 16.08
C ILE A 33 -0.93 -2.34 15.86
N PHE A 34 -1.03 -3.45 15.14
CA PHE A 34 0.11 -4.20 14.62
C PHE A 34 0.23 -3.95 13.12
N GLU A 35 1.36 -3.42 12.68
CA GLU A 35 1.67 -3.18 11.28
C GLU A 35 2.95 -3.94 10.92
N MET A 36 2.88 -4.73 9.85
CA MET A 36 4.01 -5.52 9.39
C MET A 36 5.10 -4.64 8.78
N GLY A 37 4.72 -3.54 8.12
CA GLY A 37 5.65 -2.56 7.60
C GLY A 37 6.15 -1.55 8.63
N SER A 38 7.12 -0.74 8.22
CA SER A 38 7.71 0.32 9.06
C SER A 38 6.88 1.61 9.10
N TYR A 39 5.80 1.69 8.31
CA TYR A 39 4.97 2.89 8.15
C TYR A 39 3.49 2.58 8.39
N VAL A 40 2.84 3.45 9.15
CA VAL A 40 1.38 3.46 9.36
C VAL A 40 0.78 4.71 8.74
N SER A 41 -0.52 4.65 8.42
CA SER A 41 -1.30 5.80 7.95
C SER A 41 -0.54 6.65 6.92
N PHE A 42 -0.22 6.06 5.77
CA PHE A 42 0.40 6.75 4.64
C PHE A 42 -0.54 6.80 3.43
N ALA A 43 -0.32 7.78 2.56
CA ALA A 43 -1.12 8.00 1.37
C ALA A 43 -0.66 7.10 0.20
N ASN A 44 -1.19 5.88 0.11
CA ASN A 44 -0.89 4.94 -0.99
C ASN A 44 -1.15 5.56 -2.38
N CYS A 45 -2.22 6.36 -2.52
CA CYS A 45 -2.55 7.04 -3.78
C CYS A 45 -1.49 8.07 -4.20
N GLY A 46 -0.66 8.54 -3.26
CA GLY A 46 0.43 9.47 -3.55
C GLY A 46 1.69 8.82 -4.14
N LEU A 47 1.80 7.49 -4.10
CA LEU A 47 3.04 6.80 -4.48
C LEU A 47 3.44 7.01 -5.95
N PRO A 48 2.53 6.92 -6.96
CA PRO A 48 2.89 7.22 -8.35
C PRO A 48 3.38 8.66 -8.53
N TYR A 49 2.75 9.61 -7.84
CA TYR A 49 3.09 11.03 -7.89
C TYR A 49 4.42 11.34 -7.19
N PHE A 50 4.79 10.58 -6.15
CA PHE A 50 6.11 10.65 -5.56
C PHE A 50 7.18 10.12 -6.52
N ILE A 51 6.91 9.01 -7.22
CA ILE A 51 7.80 8.47 -8.24
C ILE A 51 8.01 9.51 -9.37
N GLY A 52 6.94 10.14 -9.84
CA GLY A 52 6.95 11.15 -10.89
C GLY A 52 7.43 12.56 -10.51
N ASP A 53 7.95 12.78 -9.29
CA ASP A 53 8.36 14.10 -8.76
C ASP A 53 7.23 15.16 -8.64
N VAL A 54 5.96 14.78 -8.83
CA VAL A 54 4.82 15.64 -8.53
C VAL A 54 4.72 15.89 -7.02
N ILE A 55 5.00 14.86 -6.22
CA ILE A 55 5.24 14.97 -4.78
C ILE A 55 6.74 14.80 -4.56
N VAL A 56 7.43 15.90 -4.23
CA VAL A 56 8.90 15.87 -4.10
C VAL A 56 9.36 15.20 -2.79
N GLY A 57 8.69 15.50 -1.68
CA GLY A 57 9.07 15.01 -0.35
C GLY A 57 8.30 13.75 0.06
N GLU A 58 9.01 12.67 0.42
CA GLU A 58 8.41 11.42 0.89
C GLU A 58 7.60 11.64 2.18
N GLU A 59 8.00 12.58 3.02
CA GLU A 59 7.31 12.94 4.25
C GLU A 59 5.88 13.43 4.02
N LYS A 60 5.58 13.96 2.83
CA LYS A 60 4.22 14.38 2.45
C LYS A 60 3.28 13.21 2.20
N LEU A 61 3.82 11.99 2.06
CA LEU A 61 3.04 10.76 2.00
C LEU A 61 2.64 10.27 3.39
N LEU A 62 3.32 10.72 4.45
CA LEU A 62 3.07 10.28 5.82
C LEU A 62 1.96 11.13 6.45
N VAL A 63 0.80 10.52 6.72
CA VAL A 63 -0.34 11.21 7.34
C VAL A 63 -0.21 11.20 8.86
N ALA A 64 0.32 10.12 9.43
CA ALA A 64 0.59 10.02 10.87
C ALA A 64 1.83 9.15 11.16
N THR A 65 2.36 9.29 12.37
CA THR A 65 3.47 8.49 12.90
C THR A 65 3.04 7.71 14.14
N PRO A 66 3.73 6.62 14.51
CA PRO A 66 3.49 5.93 15.79
C PRO A 66 3.45 6.88 16.99
N ALA A 67 4.40 7.82 17.06
CA ALA A 67 4.46 8.83 18.12
C ALA A 67 3.23 9.77 18.11
N LEU A 68 2.70 10.13 16.94
CA LEU A 68 1.48 10.93 16.86
C LEU A 68 0.28 10.12 17.39
N PHE A 69 0.16 8.84 17.03
CA PHE A 69 -0.90 7.97 17.55
C PHE A 69 -0.85 7.84 19.07
N GLU A 70 0.34 7.65 19.63
CA GLU A 70 0.53 7.52 21.06
C GLU A 70 0.21 8.83 21.79
N ASN A 71 0.86 9.93 21.41
CA ASN A 71 0.74 11.21 22.12
C ASN A 71 -0.65 11.86 21.97
N ARG A 72 -1.26 11.76 20.79
CA ARG A 72 -2.53 12.44 20.50
C ARG A 72 -3.75 11.59 20.82
N PHE A 73 -3.64 10.27 20.63
CA PHE A 73 -4.80 9.37 20.71
C PHE A 73 -4.61 8.26 21.73
N ASN A 74 -3.51 8.18 22.47
CA ASN A 74 -3.25 7.07 23.41
C ASN A 74 -3.46 5.71 22.72
N ILE A 75 -2.97 5.58 21.49
CA ILE A 75 -3.02 4.36 20.67
C ILE A 75 -1.59 3.87 20.53
N ARG A 76 -1.31 2.65 20.98
CA ARG A 76 0.01 2.04 20.78
C ARG A 76 0.09 1.49 19.35
N VAL A 77 1.19 1.77 18.68
CA VAL A 77 1.46 1.25 17.32
C VAL A 77 2.75 0.43 17.35
N CYS A 78 2.65 -0.83 16.98
CA CYS A 78 3.77 -1.73 16.81
C CYS A 78 4.03 -1.90 15.30
N THR A 79 4.95 -1.10 14.74
CA THR A 79 5.45 -1.31 13.37
C THR A 79 6.42 -2.49 13.33
N ASP A 80 6.78 -2.91 12.13
CA ASP A 80 7.71 -4.04 11.90
C ASP A 80 7.31 -5.27 12.72
N THR A 81 5.99 -5.47 12.90
CA THR A 81 5.41 -6.52 13.73
C THR A 81 4.35 -7.28 12.92
N GLN A 82 4.62 -8.55 12.63
CA GLN A 82 3.73 -9.40 11.86
C GLN A 82 2.84 -10.22 12.79
N VAL A 83 1.53 -10.27 12.53
CA VAL A 83 0.66 -11.25 13.18
C VAL A 83 0.73 -12.58 12.41
N LEU A 84 1.13 -13.65 13.09
CA LEU A 84 1.35 -14.98 12.49
C LEU A 84 0.10 -15.85 12.54
N SER A 85 -0.64 -15.80 13.66
CA SER A 85 -1.80 -16.66 13.88
C SER A 85 -2.84 -15.99 14.78
N ILE A 86 -4.09 -16.43 14.63
CA ILE A 86 -5.23 -16.01 15.44
C ILE A 86 -5.83 -17.27 16.07
N ASP A 87 -5.81 -17.34 17.39
CA ASP A 87 -6.54 -18.32 18.19
C ASP A 87 -7.86 -17.69 18.65
N LYS A 88 -8.92 -17.96 17.89
CA LYS A 88 -10.24 -17.38 18.15
C LYS A 88 -10.88 -17.95 19.43
N GLU A 89 -10.64 -19.22 19.74
CA GLU A 89 -11.25 -19.90 20.89
C GLU A 89 -10.71 -19.33 22.20
N ASN A 90 -9.39 -19.07 22.25
CA ASN A 90 -8.74 -18.49 23.42
C ASN A 90 -8.61 -16.96 23.36
N GLN A 91 -9.10 -16.32 22.30
CA GLN A 91 -9.02 -14.88 22.02
C GLN A 91 -7.59 -14.32 22.09
N LYS A 92 -6.67 -14.95 21.36
CA LYS A 92 -5.26 -14.57 21.32
C LYS A 92 -4.74 -14.44 19.89
N ILE A 93 -3.71 -13.62 19.72
CA ILE A 93 -2.90 -13.60 18.51
C ILE A 93 -1.45 -13.90 18.84
N THR A 94 -0.73 -14.54 17.92
CA THR A 94 0.73 -14.65 17.99
C THR A 94 1.32 -13.60 17.08
N VAL A 95 2.22 -12.78 17.60
CA VAL A 95 2.89 -11.71 16.85
C VAL A 95 4.40 -11.91 16.87
N LEU A 96 5.04 -11.62 15.75
CA LEU A 96 6.48 -11.67 15.54
C LEU A 96 7.00 -10.25 15.36
N ASP A 97 7.90 -9.81 16.24
CA ASP A 97 8.70 -8.62 16.02
C ASP A 97 9.78 -8.93 14.98
N LEU A 98 9.73 -8.25 13.83
CA LEU A 98 10.57 -8.57 12.68
C LEU A 98 12.03 -8.15 12.88
N ALA A 99 12.30 -7.20 13.77
CA ALA A 99 13.65 -6.74 14.07
C ALA A 99 14.37 -7.70 15.03
N SER A 100 13.73 -8.04 16.15
CA SER A 100 14.29 -8.91 17.19
C SER A 100 14.07 -10.41 16.93
N LYS A 101 13.17 -10.77 16.01
CA LYS A 101 12.72 -12.15 15.74
C LYS A 101 12.08 -12.83 16.95
N VAL A 102 11.55 -12.05 17.88
CA VAL A 102 10.87 -12.55 19.08
C VAL A 102 9.37 -12.68 18.81
N GLU A 103 8.84 -13.87 19.08
CA GLU A 103 7.40 -14.11 19.10
C GLU A 103 6.82 -13.83 20.48
N ARG A 104 5.60 -13.30 20.52
CA ARG A 104 4.82 -13.17 21.74
C ARG A 104 3.34 -13.36 21.48
N VAL A 105 2.62 -13.68 22.56
CA VAL A 105 1.17 -13.85 22.53
C VAL A 105 0.50 -12.60 23.10
N GLU A 106 -0.53 -12.12 22.40
CA GLU A 106 -1.32 -10.96 22.78
C GLU A 106 -2.80 -11.37 22.91
N ASN A 107 -3.40 -11.15 24.09
CA ASN A 107 -4.82 -11.38 24.30
C ASN A 107 -5.65 -10.19 23.81
N TYR A 108 -6.89 -10.43 23.41
CA TYR A 108 -7.82 -9.38 23.00
C TYR A 108 -9.24 -9.63 23.47
N ASP A 109 -9.99 -8.57 23.70
CA ASP A 109 -11.45 -8.63 23.85
C ASP A 109 -12.14 -8.47 22.50
N ALA A 110 -11.54 -7.68 21.60
CA ALA A 110 -11.98 -7.54 20.21
C ALA A 110 -10.80 -7.44 19.26
N LEU A 111 -10.95 -8.01 18.06
CA LEU A 111 -9.94 -8.03 17.01
C LEU A 111 -10.50 -7.42 15.72
N VAL A 112 -9.77 -6.48 15.13
CA VAL A 112 -10.10 -5.88 13.83
C VAL A 112 -9.09 -6.35 12.80
N LEU A 113 -9.57 -6.94 11.71
CA LEU A 113 -8.74 -7.33 10.56
C LEU A 113 -8.81 -6.22 9.50
N SER A 114 -7.68 -5.53 9.31
CA SER A 114 -7.49 -4.51 8.27
C SER A 114 -6.17 -4.73 7.53
N THR A 115 -5.83 -5.99 7.27
CA THR A 115 -4.58 -6.43 6.62
C THR A 115 -4.42 -5.95 5.17
N GLY A 116 -5.49 -5.46 4.55
CA GLY A 116 -5.48 -5.00 3.17
C GLY A 116 -5.42 -6.17 2.20
N SER A 117 -4.57 -6.05 1.18
CA SER A 117 -4.39 -7.04 0.13
C SER A 117 -2.90 -7.19 -0.21
N GLN A 118 -2.58 -8.08 -1.13
CA GLN A 118 -1.24 -8.19 -1.71
C GLN A 118 -1.35 -8.05 -3.23
N SER A 119 -0.24 -7.66 -3.87
CA SER A 119 -0.21 -7.57 -5.34
C SER A 119 -0.20 -8.97 -5.93
N VAL A 120 -0.91 -9.13 -7.05
CA VAL A 120 -0.99 -10.40 -7.78
C VAL A 120 0.20 -10.49 -8.72
N TRP A 121 0.97 -11.57 -8.61
CA TRP A 121 2.05 -11.89 -9.54
C TRP A 121 1.55 -12.92 -10.56
N PRO A 122 1.72 -12.67 -11.87
CA PRO A 122 1.44 -13.68 -12.88
C PRO A 122 2.41 -14.85 -12.75
N ASN A 123 2.03 -16.04 -13.19
CA ASN A 123 2.92 -17.19 -13.20
C ASN A 123 3.78 -17.20 -14.47
N ILE A 124 4.81 -16.36 -14.51
CA ILE A 124 5.76 -16.25 -15.62
C ILE A 124 7.20 -16.19 -15.10
N ASP A 125 8.14 -16.69 -15.90
CA ASP A 125 9.56 -16.69 -15.56
C ASP A 125 10.14 -15.26 -15.58
N GLY A 126 11.14 -15.01 -14.74
CA GLY A 126 11.89 -13.74 -14.71
C GLY A 126 11.25 -12.61 -13.89
N LEU A 127 10.23 -12.89 -13.08
CA LEU A 127 9.65 -11.90 -12.16
C LEU A 127 10.56 -11.53 -10.97
N ASP A 128 11.61 -12.30 -10.75
CA ASP A 128 12.65 -12.06 -9.74
C ASP A 128 13.82 -11.20 -10.26
N LEU A 129 13.78 -10.78 -11.52
CA LEU A 129 14.81 -9.93 -12.11
C LEU A 129 14.88 -8.55 -11.42
N PRO A 130 16.08 -7.94 -11.26
CA PRO A 130 16.26 -6.70 -10.48
C PRO A 130 15.47 -5.46 -10.94
N GLY A 131 14.98 -5.47 -12.19
CA GLY A 131 14.19 -4.38 -12.79
C GLY A 131 12.67 -4.59 -12.66
N VAL A 132 12.23 -5.69 -12.05
CA VAL A 132 10.81 -6.00 -11.85
C VAL A 132 10.40 -5.50 -10.47
N HIS A 133 9.41 -4.61 -10.44
CA HIS A 133 8.96 -3.98 -9.20
C HIS A 133 7.45 -4.09 -9.05
N VAL A 134 7.02 -4.10 -7.80
CA VAL A 134 5.64 -3.85 -7.38
C VAL A 134 5.56 -2.44 -6.81
N LEU A 135 4.40 -1.79 -6.92
CA LEU A 135 4.13 -0.52 -6.25
C LEU A 135 2.96 -0.67 -5.27
N ARG A 136 3.25 -0.69 -3.97
CA ARG A 136 2.20 -0.79 -2.94
C ARG A 136 2.51 -0.02 -1.67
N THR A 137 3.79 0.03 -1.30
CA THR A 137 4.28 0.61 -0.06
C THR A 137 5.26 1.76 -0.31
N ILE A 138 5.59 2.51 0.74
CA ILE A 138 6.63 3.55 0.65
C ILE A 138 7.98 2.95 0.22
N PRO A 139 8.49 1.86 0.83
CA PRO A 139 9.71 1.20 0.37
C PRO A 139 9.69 0.82 -1.12
N ASP A 140 8.55 0.36 -1.64
CA ASP A 140 8.41 0.04 -3.06
C ASP A 140 8.62 1.28 -3.95
N SER A 141 7.95 2.38 -3.62
CA SER A 141 8.08 3.64 -4.36
C SER A 141 9.52 4.17 -4.35
N ARG A 142 10.23 4.00 -3.23
CA ARG A 142 11.64 4.37 -3.10
C ARG A 142 12.54 3.51 -3.98
N LYS A 143 12.33 2.20 -3.99
CA LYS A 143 13.07 1.26 -4.86
C LYS A 143 12.91 1.61 -6.34
N ILE A 144 11.68 1.86 -6.78
CA ILE A 144 11.39 2.25 -8.16
C ILE A 144 12.08 3.58 -8.48
N LYS A 145 11.83 4.62 -7.67
CA LYS A 145 12.37 5.97 -7.89
C LYS A 145 13.90 5.98 -7.99
N ALA A 146 14.59 5.21 -7.15
CA ALA A 146 16.04 5.12 -7.14
C ALA A 146 16.67 4.54 -8.42
N GLN A 147 15.89 3.88 -9.28
CA GLN A 147 16.37 3.30 -10.54
C GLN A 147 16.07 4.18 -11.76
N LEU A 148 15.28 5.25 -11.61
CA LEU A 148 14.73 5.96 -12.77
C LEU A 148 15.75 6.82 -13.52
N ASP A 149 16.81 7.28 -12.87
CA ASP A 149 17.77 8.23 -13.49
C ASP A 149 18.57 7.61 -14.65
N ASN A 150 18.62 6.27 -14.74
CA ASN A 150 19.40 5.54 -15.74
C ASN A 150 18.54 4.70 -16.70
N ILE A 151 17.23 4.92 -16.76
CA ILE A 151 16.35 4.18 -17.67
C ILE A 151 15.70 5.11 -18.69
N HIS A 152 15.56 4.60 -19.91
CA HIS A 152 14.87 5.30 -21.00
C HIS A 152 13.53 4.65 -21.36
N ARG A 153 13.30 3.41 -20.89
CA ARG A 153 12.11 2.62 -21.22
C ARG A 153 11.59 1.93 -19.97
N ALA A 154 10.28 1.90 -19.82
CA ALA A 154 9.58 1.15 -18.78
C ALA A 154 8.38 0.41 -19.37
N LEU A 155 8.15 -0.80 -18.86
CA LEU A 155 6.94 -1.59 -19.11
C LEU A 155 6.07 -1.54 -17.85
N VAL A 156 4.83 -1.08 -18.01
CA VAL A 156 3.82 -1.13 -16.94
C VAL A 156 2.87 -2.29 -17.24
N MET A 157 2.83 -3.27 -16.34
CA MET A 157 1.91 -4.41 -16.44
C MET A 157 0.60 -4.09 -15.73
N GLY A 158 -0.49 -4.05 -16.50
CA GLY A 158 -1.83 -3.69 -16.05
C GLY A 158 -2.22 -2.26 -16.45
N ALA A 159 -3.34 -2.11 -17.14
CA ALA A 159 -3.92 -0.82 -17.53
C ALA A 159 -5.14 -0.43 -16.67
N GLY A 160 -5.14 -0.80 -15.39
CA GLY A 160 -6.06 -0.25 -14.38
C GLY A 160 -5.59 1.13 -13.89
N TYR A 161 -6.35 1.75 -12.99
CA TYR A 161 -6.08 3.12 -12.50
C TYR A 161 -4.63 3.30 -12.01
N LEU A 162 -4.12 2.41 -11.14
CA LEU A 162 -2.76 2.50 -10.61
C LEU A 162 -1.70 2.38 -11.71
N GLY A 163 -1.90 1.48 -12.67
CA GLY A 163 -0.97 1.29 -13.79
C GLY A 163 -0.93 2.53 -14.68
N LEU A 164 -2.09 3.14 -14.96
CA LEU A 164 -2.16 4.37 -15.75
C LEU A 164 -1.57 5.58 -15.02
N GLU A 165 -1.81 5.73 -13.71
CA GLU A 165 -1.19 6.77 -12.89
C GLU A 165 0.34 6.64 -12.87
N LEU A 166 0.85 5.41 -12.73
CA LEU A 166 2.30 5.17 -12.78
C LEU A 166 2.86 5.44 -14.18
N ALA A 167 2.17 5.01 -15.23
CA ALA A 167 2.58 5.24 -16.60
C ALA A 167 2.68 6.73 -16.94
N GLU A 168 1.69 7.54 -16.52
CA GLU A 168 1.72 9.00 -16.67
C GLU A 168 2.92 9.62 -15.93
N ASN A 169 3.16 9.20 -14.68
CA ASN A 169 4.24 9.74 -13.86
C ASN A 169 5.63 9.34 -14.36
N LEU A 170 5.79 8.16 -14.94
CA LEU A 170 7.03 7.77 -15.61
C LEU A 170 7.23 8.56 -16.91
N TYR A 171 6.16 8.73 -17.71
CA TYR A 171 6.22 9.52 -18.94
C TYR A 171 6.64 10.97 -18.68
N LYS A 172 6.15 11.59 -17.59
CA LYS A 172 6.58 12.94 -17.15
C LYS A 172 8.05 13.06 -16.80
N ARG A 173 8.76 11.95 -16.62
CA ARG A 173 10.22 11.89 -16.40
C ARG A 173 10.98 11.58 -17.69
N ASP A 174 10.38 11.81 -18.85
CA ASP A 174 10.96 11.54 -20.17
C ASP A 174 11.30 10.05 -20.41
N ILE A 175 10.63 9.14 -19.69
CA ILE A 175 10.75 7.69 -19.89
C ILE A 175 9.72 7.26 -20.93
N GLN A 176 10.15 6.52 -21.95
CA GLN A 176 9.24 5.90 -22.90
C GLN A 176 8.50 4.75 -22.21
N VAL A 177 7.16 4.85 -22.12
CA VAL A 177 6.34 3.87 -21.41
C VAL A 177 5.51 3.04 -22.39
N THR A 178 5.61 1.72 -22.23
CA THR A 178 4.66 0.76 -22.81
C THR A 178 3.76 0.23 -21.70
N VAL A 179 2.44 0.29 -21.89
CA VAL A 179 1.45 -0.30 -20.99
C VAL A 179 0.95 -1.60 -21.60
N LEU A 180 1.12 -2.70 -20.88
CA LEU A 180 0.65 -4.03 -21.25
C LEU A 180 -0.61 -4.39 -20.47
N GLN A 181 -1.63 -4.85 -21.15
CA GLN A 181 -2.89 -5.27 -20.55
C GLN A 181 -3.42 -6.52 -21.24
N SER A 182 -3.84 -7.50 -20.43
CA SER A 182 -4.39 -8.78 -20.88
C SER A 182 -5.87 -8.71 -21.28
N SER A 183 -6.39 -7.52 -21.54
CA SER A 183 -7.71 -7.30 -22.11
C SER A 183 -7.59 -6.38 -23.30
N ASP A 184 -8.60 -6.36 -24.16
CA ASP A 184 -8.65 -5.54 -25.38
C ASP A 184 -8.86 -4.03 -25.11
N GLN A 185 -8.99 -3.62 -23.85
CA GLN A 185 -9.16 -2.22 -23.42
C GLN A 185 -8.33 -1.87 -22.18
N VAL A 186 -8.02 -0.57 -22.04
CA VAL A 186 -7.58 0.05 -20.77
C VAL A 186 -8.78 0.24 -19.84
N MET A 187 -8.55 0.43 -18.54
CA MET A 187 -9.59 0.59 -17.53
C MET A 187 -10.72 -0.45 -17.67
N PRO A 188 -10.46 -1.75 -17.41
CA PRO A 188 -11.46 -2.82 -17.57
C PRO A 188 -12.72 -2.65 -16.70
N THR A 189 -12.69 -1.71 -15.74
CA THR A 189 -13.84 -1.32 -14.92
C THR A 189 -14.82 -0.38 -15.62
N LEU A 190 -14.48 0.13 -16.82
CA LEU A 190 -15.32 0.99 -17.64
C LEU A 190 -15.91 0.22 -18.81
N ASP A 191 -17.07 0.67 -19.30
CA ASP A 191 -17.61 0.22 -20.57
C ASP A 191 -16.69 0.63 -21.74
N LYS A 192 -16.71 -0.15 -22.82
CA LYS A 192 -15.74 -0.07 -23.92
C LYS A 192 -15.74 1.28 -24.63
N GLU A 193 -16.90 1.89 -24.78
CA GLU A 193 -17.07 3.22 -25.35
C GLU A 193 -16.37 4.30 -24.51
N MET A 194 -16.37 4.16 -23.19
CA MET A 194 -15.70 5.08 -22.26
C MET A 194 -14.18 4.83 -22.25
N ALA A 195 -13.76 3.57 -22.21
CA ALA A 195 -12.35 3.19 -22.25
C ALA A 195 -11.65 3.65 -23.55
N THR A 196 -12.38 3.75 -24.65
CA THR A 196 -11.86 4.24 -25.94
C THR A 196 -11.34 5.68 -25.83
N PHE A 197 -12.04 6.56 -25.10
CA PHE A 197 -11.57 7.93 -24.87
C PHE A 197 -10.25 7.96 -24.09
N VAL A 198 -10.13 7.11 -23.07
CA VAL A 198 -8.90 6.98 -22.27
C VAL A 198 -7.75 6.47 -23.15
N ALA A 199 -7.95 5.40 -23.92
CA ALA A 199 -6.93 4.83 -24.79
C ALA A 199 -6.44 5.85 -25.84
N ASN A 200 -7.34 6.61 -26.45
CA ASN A 200 -7.00 7.65 -27.41
C ASN A 200 -6.20 8.79 -26.76
N HIS A 201 -6.57 9.18 -25.53
CA HIS A 201 -5.85 10.19 -24.77
C HIS A 201 -4.42 9.76 -24.46
N LEU A 202 -4.22 8.51 -24.00
CA LEU A 202 -2.90 7.97 -23.68
C LEU A 202 -2.01 7.90 -24.93
N LYS A 203 -2.54 7.37 -26.05
CA LYS A 203 -1.82 7.29 -27.33
C LYS A 203 -1.43 8.67 -27.87
N LYS A 204 -2.33 9.66 -27.74
CA LYS A 204 -2.06 11.05 -28.15
C LYS A 204 -0.88 11.65 -27.39
N HIS A 205 -0.67 11.25 -26.14
CA HIS A 205 0.45 11.67 -25.31
C HIS A 205 1.64 10.71 -25.37
N GLY A 206 1.75 9.87 -26.41
CA GLY A 206 2.95 9.09 -26.68
C GLY A 206 3.12 7.82 -25.85
N LEU A 207 2.15 7.41 -25.04
CA LEU A 207 2.18 6.11 -24.39
C LEU A 207 1.87 5.00 -25.41
N GLU A 208 2.69 3.96 -25.42
CA GLU A 208 2.44 2.77 -26.23
C GLU A 208 1.52 1.82 -25.47
N LEU A 209 0.45 1.35 -26.11
CA LEU A 209 -0.49 0.40 -25.51
C LEU A 209 -0.40 -0.96 -26.21
N LYS A 210 -0.15 -2.02 -25.44
CA LYS A 210 -0.25 -3.43 -25.86
C LYS A 210 -1.46 -4.05 -25.17
N LEU A 211 -2.58 -4.12 -25.88
CA LEU A 211 -3.85 -4.65 -25.40
C LEU A 211 -4.12 -5.97 -26.13
N SER A 212 -4.40 -7.05 -25.41
CA SER A 212 -4.64 -8.38 -25.99
C SER A 212 -5.58 -9.21 -25.13
#